data_AF-A0A497P7W3-F1
#
_entry.id   AF-A0A497P7W3-F1
#
_cell.length_a   1.000
_cell.length_b   1.000
_cell.length_c   1.000
_cell.angle_alpha   90.00
_cell.angle_beta   90.00
_cell.angle_gamma   90.00
#
_symmetry.space_group_name_H-M   'P 1'
#
loop_
_entity.id
_entity.type
_entity.pdbx_description
1 polymer ?
#
loop_
_entity_poly.entity_id
_entity_poly.type
_entity_poly.pdbx_seq_one_letter_code
_entity_poly.pdbx_strand_id
1 'polypeptide(L)'
;QLDNVDLVVLSTGVVPPKSAKKLAQILNLSQSPDGFLLEAHPKLRPVDSFNDGIFVAGMAQGPKDIPDTVAQAKAAAAGAMALMGKGKITIEPYFSVVNEQKCSGCAVCVSVCPYNAIKINERNKAEINPAVCKGCGTCTAACASGAIKSQHYTDDQIEAMITEYLSGGVAETPLE
;
A
#
# COMPACT_ATOMS: atom_id res chain seq x y z
N GLN A 1 -1.10 -41.23 30.27
CA GLN A 1 -2.26 -40.48 30.84
C GLN A 1 -3.47 -40.46 29.89
N LEU A 2 -3.37 -41.01 28.67
CA LEU A 2 -4.48 -41.12 27.71
C LEU A 2 -5.06 -42.54 27.62
N ASP A 3 -4.60 -43.47 28.46
CA ASP A 3 -4.81 -44.91 28.27
C ASP A 3 -6.19 -45.43 28.72
N ASN A 4 -7.12 -44.56 29.11
CA ASN A 4 -8.42 -44.93 29.69
C ASN A 4 -9.55 -43.93 29.37
N VAL A 5 -9.63 -43.46 28.10
CA VAL A 5 -10.72 -42.59 27.62
C VAL A 5 -11.40 -43.18 26.39
N ASP A 6 -12.73 -43.09 26.34
CA ASP A 6 -13.53 -43.57 25.21
C ASP A 6 -13.55 -42.60 24.01
N LEU A 7 -13.28 -41.31 24.26
CA LEU A 7 -13.28 -40.25 23.25
C LEU A 7 -12.24 -39.18 23.58
N VAL A 8 -11.49 -38.78 22.55
CA VAL A 8 -10.62 -37.59 22.60
C VAL A 8 -11.17 -36.57 21.61
N VAL A 9 -11.52 -35.38 22.11
CA VAL A 9 -11.92 -34.24 21.29
C VAL A 9 -10.77 -33.25 21.22
N LEU A 10 -10.33 -32.93 20.01
CA LEU A 10 -9.27 -31.95 19.77
C LEU A 10 -9.87 -30.56 19.55
N SER A 11 -9.64 -29.64 20.48
CA SER A 11 -9.97 -28.22 20.33
C SER A 11 -8.93 -27.54 19.44
N THR A 12 -9.02 -27.77 18.13
CA THR A 12 -8.05 -27.25 17.15
C THR A 12 -8.09 -25.73 17.06
N GLY A 13 -6.92 -25.11 16.87
CA GLY A 13 -6.80 -23.68 16.60
C GLY A 13 -7.32 -23.30 15.21
N VAL A 14 -7.38 -21.99 14.98
CA VAL A 14 -7.85 -21.40 13.72
C VAL A 14 -6.65 -20.99 12.87
N VAL A 15 -6.69 -21.31 11.58
CA VAL A 15 -5.69 -20.90 10.60
C VAL A 15 -6.38 -20.21 9.42
N PRO A 16 -5.70 -19.29 8.73
CA PRO A 16 -6.27 -18.65 7.55
C PRO A 16 -6.58 -19.70 6.45
N PRO A 17 -7.66 -19.51 5.66
CA PRO A 17 -7.97 -20.42 4.57
C PRO A 17 -6.90 -20.35 3.48
N LYS A 18 -6.73 -21.43 2.70
CA LYS A 18 -5.78 -21.47 1.57
C LYS A 18 -5.98 -20.34 0.55
N SER A 19 -7.20 -19.84 0.42
CA SER A 19 -7.57 -18.71 -0.45
C SER A 19 -7.11 -17.35 0.08
N ALA A 20 -6.78 -17.21 1.37
CA ALA A 20 -6.43 -15.93 1.99
C ALA A 20 -5.22 -15.27 1.30
N LYS A 21 -4.19 -16.05 0.98
CA LYS A 21 -3.00 -15.54 0.27
C LYS A 21 -3.34 -14.99 -1.12
N LYS A 22 -4.19 -15.69 -1.86
CA LYS A 22 -4.64 -15.24 -3.19
C LYS A 22 -5.47 -13.95 -3.07
N LEU A 23 -6.34 -13.86 -2.07
CA LEU A 23 -7.13 -12.65 -1.82
C LEU A 23 -6.24 -11.45 -1.45
N ALA A 24 -5.26 -11.67 -0.56
CA ALA A 24 -4.29 -10.66 -0.17
C ALA A 24 -3.52 -10.12 -1.38
N GLN A 25 -3.11 -11.00 -2.31
CA GLN A 25 -2.45 -10.57 -3.55
C GLN A 25 -3.36 -9.76 -4.46
N ILE A 26 -4.61 -10.18 -4.67
CA ILE A 26 -5.57 -9.47 -5.54
C ILE A 26 -5.86 -8.06 -5.00
N LEU A 27 -6.00 -7.93 -3.68
CA LEU A 27 -6.33 -6.67 -3.01
C LEU A 27 -5.09 -5.88 -2.55
N ASN A 28 -3.89 -6.38 -2.84
CA ASN A 28 -2.61 -5.82 -2.42
C ASN A 28 -2.53 -5.59 -0.88
N LEU A 29 -3.01 -6.54 -0.08
CA LEU A 29 -3.04 -6.46 1.37
C LEU A 29 -1.84 -7.16 2.00
N SER A 30 -1.31 -6.57 3.07
CA SER A 30 -0.29 -7.18 3.92
C SER A 30 -0.88 -8.32 4.75
N GLN A 31 -0.06 -9.32 5.06
CA GLN A 31 -0.41 -10.41 5.96
C GLN A 31 0.47 -10.37 7.21
N SER A 32 -0.14 -10.72 8.35
CA SER A 32 0.53 -10.92 9.62
C SER A 32 1.42 -12.17 9.58
N PRO A 33 2.38 -12.34 10.50
CA PRO A 33 3.25 -13.54 10.55
C PRO A 33 2.50 -14.87 10.70
N ASP A 34 1.28 -14.84 11.24
CA ASP A 34 0.36 -15.96 11.39
C ASP A 34 -0.49 -16.22 10.13
N GLY A 35 -0.33 -15.42 9.08
CA GLY A 35 -0.96 -15.57 7.78
C GLY A 35 -2.34 -14.93 7.64
N PHE A 36 -2.87 -14.28 8.68
CA PHE A 36 -4.11 -13.50 8.58
C PHE A 36 -3.86 -12.13 7.92
N LEU A 37 -4.93 -11.41 7.56
CA LEU A 37 -4.83 -10.08 6.97
C LEU A 37 -4.43 -9.06 8.04
N LEU A 38 -3.39 -8.27 7.76
CA LEU A 38 -2.81 -7.31 8.70
C LEU A 38 -3.60 -6.00 8.69
N GLU A 39 -3.98 -5.53 9.88
CA GLU A 39 -4.55 -4.21 10.09
C GLU A 39 -3.51 -3.08 10.00
N ALA A 40 -3.96 -1.85 9.80
CA ALA A 40 -3.09 -0.68 9.71
C ALA A 40 -2.40 -0.37 11.05
N HIS A 41 -3.14 -0.48 12.16
CA HIS A 41 -2.56 -0.30 13.49
C HIS A 41 -3.41 -1.00 14.57
N PRO A 42 -2.83 -1.84 15.46
CA PRO A 42 -3.59 -2.68 16.41
C PRO A 42 -4.57 -1.93 17.32
N LYS A 43 -4.23 -0.70 17.71
CA LYS A 43 -5.04 0.13 18.63
C LYS A 43 -5.84 1.24 17.95
N LEU A 44 -5.20 2.06 17.11
CA LEU A 44 -5.80 3.24 16.50
C LEU A 44 -6.68 2.92 15.28
N ARG A 45 -6.32 1.90 14.51
CA ARG A 45 -6.96 1.55 13.22
C ARG A 45 -7.09 0.02 13.08
N PRO A 46 -7.84 -0.64 13.99
CA PRO A 46 -7.86 -2.10 14.10
C PRO A 46 -8.64 -2.80 12.97
N VAL A 47 -9.42 -2.06 12.19
CA VAL A 47 -10.23 -2.59 11.07
C VAL A 47 -9.83 -1.99 9.72
N ASP A 48 -8.93 -1.02 9.70
CA ASP A 48 -8.39 -0.49 8.46
C ASP A 48 -7.26 -1.39 7.96
N SER A 49 -7.06 -1.44 6.65
CA SER A 49 -5.80 -1.88 6.07
C SER A 49 -4.89 -0.70 5.74
N PHE A 50 -3.65 -0.97 5.32
CA PHE A 50 -2.76 0.06 4.77
C PHE A 50 -3.26 0.67 3.45
N ASN A 51 -4.17 -0.02 2.76
CA ASN A 51 -4.79 0.47 1.55
C ASN A 51 -6.07 1.23 1.91
N ASP A 52 -6.04 2.55 1.77
CA ASP A 52 -7.22 3.38 2.01
C ASP A 52 -8.42 2.91 1.20
N GLY A 53 -9.57 2.81 1.88
CA GLY A 53 -10.81 2.28 1.30
C GLY A 53 -10.96 0.76 1.41
N ILE A 54 -9.94 0.02 1.87
CA ILE A 54 -10.05 -1.41 2.17
C ILE A 54 -10.01 -1.62 3.68
N PHE A 55 -11.04 -2.29 4.19
CA PHE A 55 -11.21 -2.63 5.61
C PHE A 55 -11.17 -4.15 5.81
N VAL A 56 -10.77 -4.58 7.00
CA VAL A 56 -10.69 -5.98 7.41
C VAL A 56 -11.59 -6.19 8.64
N ALA A 57 -12.34 -7.29 8.67
CA ALA A 57 -13.21 -7.62 9.79
C ALA A 57 -13.32 -9.14 9.99
N GLY A 58 -13.60 -9.53 11.24
CA GLY A 58 -13.84 -10.91 11.61
C GLY A 58 -12.58 -11.76 11.63
N MET A 59 -12.75 -13.07 11.42
CA MET A 59 -11.63 -14.03 11.43
C MET A 59 -10.65 -13.86 10.25
N ALA A 60 -10.95 -12.99 9.28
CA ALA A 60 -9.99 -12.66 8.23
C ALA A 60 -8.76 -11.91 8.78
N GLN A 61 -8.94 -11.13 9.85
CA GLN A 61 -7.86 -10.38 10.52
C GLN A 61 -7.13 -11.23 11.59
N GLY A 62 -7.78 -12.26 12.13
CA GLY A 62 -7.19 -13.12 13.16
C GLY A 62 -8.26 -13.83 14.01
N PRO A 63 -7.90 -14.87 14.77
CA PRO A 63 -8.84 -15.62 15.60
C PRO A 63 -9.54 -14.73 16.62
N LYS A 64 -10.87 -14.80 16.69
CA LYS A 64 -11.70 -14.01 17.60
C LYS A 64 -13.08 -14.63 17.79
N ASP A 65 -13.81 -14.18 18.79
CA ASP A 65 -15.16 -14.67 19.07
C ASP A 65 -16.24 -13.92 18.25
N ILE A 66 -17.50 -14.31 18.46
CA ILE A 66 -18.65 -13.74 17.76
C ILE A 66 -18.86 -12.26 18.13
N PRO A 67 -18.90 -11.86 19.42
CA PRO A 67 -18.98 -10.45 19.80
C PRO A 67 -17.94 -9.56 19.12
N ASP A 68 -16.67 -9.97 19.12
CA ASP A 68 -15.59 -9.21 18.50
C ASP A 68 -15.76 -9.12 16.98
N THR A 69 -16.19 -10.21 16.35
CA THR A 69 -16.48 -10.25 14.91
C THR A 69 -17.60 -9.26 14.55
N VAL A 70 -18.67 -9.23 15.34
CA VAL A 70 -19.79 -8.30 15.12
C VAL A 70 -19.36 -6.85 15.36
N ALA A 71 -18.54 -6.60 16.38
CA ALA A 71 -18.00 -5.28 16.67
C ALA A 71 -17.12 -4.77 15.51
N GLN A 72 -16.20 -5.61 15.00
CA GLN A 72 -15.36 -5.27 13.86
C GLN A 72 -16.17 -5.03 12.58
N ALA A 73 -17.21 -5.85 12.32
CA ALA A 73 -18.08 -5.65 11.16
C ALA A 73 -18.76 -4.26 11.20
N LYS A 74 -19.24 -3.84 12.37
CA LYS A 74 -19.81 -2.50 12.57
C LYS A 74 -18.77 -1.40 12.36
N ALA A 75 -17.56 -1.58 12.89
CA ALA A 75 -16.47 -0.61 12.74
C ALA A 75 -16.02 -0.46 11.28
N ALA A 76 -15.86 -1.58 10.55
CA ALA A 76 -15.53 -1.56 9.12
C ALA A 76 -16.63 -0.88 8.28
N ALA A 77 -17.91 -1.17 8.58
CA ALA A 77 -19.04 -0.50 7.92
C ALA A 77 -19.04 1.02 8.21
N ALA A 78 -18.79 1.43 9.45
CA ALA A 78 -18.70 2.83 9.82
C ALA A 78 -17.53 3.55 9.12
N GLY A 79 -16.35 2.91 9.02
CA GLY A 79 -15.20 3.43 8.29
C GLY A 79 -15.49 3.62 6.79
N ALA A 80 -16.12 2.62 6.17
CA ALA A 80 -16.53 2.70 4.76
C ALA A 80 -17.55 3.84 4.54
N MET A 81 -18.56 3.96 5.40
CA MET A 81 -19.53 5.06 5.33
C MET A 81 -18.88 6.43 5.53
N ALA A 82 -17.91 6.54 6.45
CA ALA A 82 -17.20 7.79 6.72
C ALA A 82 -16.36 8.26 5.50
N LEU A 83 -15.81 7.32 4.73
CA LEU A 83 -15.15 7.62 3.46
C LEU A 83 -16.16 8.05 2.39
N MET A 84 -17.22 7.26 2.19
CA MET A 84 -18.23 7.53 1.16
C MET A 84 -19.00 8.83 1.41
N GLY A 85 -19.33 9.13 2.67
CA GLY A 85 -20.11 10.31 3.05
C GLY A 85 -19.43 11.64 2.80
N LYS A 86 -18.09 11.67 2.67
CA LYS A 86 -17.35 12.89 2.34
C LYS A 86 -17.56 13.34 0.89
N GLY A 87 -17.94 12.45 -0.02
CA GLY A 87 -18.11 12.72 -1.45
C GLY A 87 -16.83 13.07 -2.22
N LYS A 88 -15.71 13.29 -1.51
CA LYS A 88 -14.38 13.55 -2.06
C LYS A 88 -13.32 12.94 -1.15
N ILE A 89 -12.22 12.51 -1.75
CA ILE A 89 -11.03 12.01 -1.04
C ILE A 89 -9.88 12.98 -1.31
N THR A 90 -9.06 13.19 -0.29
CA THR A 90 -7.78 13.88 -0.44
C THR A 90 -6.73 12.82 -0.72
N ILE A 91 -6.05 12.94 -1.85
CA ILE A 91 -4.89 12.11 -2.18
C ILE A 91 -3.63 12.81 -1.72
N GLU A 92 -2.71 12.05 -1.14
CA GLU A 92 -1.39 12.56 -0.77
C GLU A 92 -0.57 12.84 -2.04
N PRO A 93 0.17 13.97 -2.10
CA PRO A 93 0.82 14.44 -3.33
C PRO A 93 2.14 13.73 -3.66
N TYR A 94 2.32 12.44 -3.31
CA TYR A 94 3.52 11.66 -3.64
C TYR A 94 3.44 10.92 -4.98
N PHE A 95 2.46 11.23 -5.82
CA PHE A 95 2.34 10.62 -7.14
C PHE A 95 3.47 11.07 -8.08
N SER A 96 3.88 10.18 -8.98
CA SER A 96 4.90 10.47 -9.99
C SER A 96 4.35 11.38 -11.09
N VAL A 97 5.19 12.28 -11.61
CA VAL A 97 4.86 13.25 -12.68
C VAL A 97 5.81 13.08 -13.85
N VAL A 98 5.30 13.25 -15.07
CA VAL A 98 6.08 13.12 -16.30
C VAL A 98 6.40 14.49 -16.89
N ASN A 99 7.67 14.70 -17.23
CA ASN A 99 8.12 15.80 -18.07
C ASN A 99 8.00 15.41 -19.55
N GLU A 100 7.00 15.97 -20.24
CA GLU A 100 6.71 15.66 -21.65
C GLU A 100 7.86 16.00 -22.61
N GLN A 101 8.69 16.99 -22.28
CA GLN A 101 9.83 17.41 -23.11
C GLN A 101 10.95 16.38 -23.11
N LYS A 102 11.14 15.66 -21.98
CA LYS A 102 12.14 14.60 -21.85
C LYS A 102 11.61 13.21 -22.23
N CYS A 103 10.30 13.02 -22.20
CA CYS A 103 9.68 11.71 -22.44
C CYS A 103 9.75 11.32 -23.92
N SER A 104 10.32 10.15 -24.24
CA SER A 104 10.41 9.62 -25.61
C SER A 104 9.22 8.75 -26.03
N GLY A 105 8.27 8.45 -25.13
CA GLY A 105 7.13 7.60 -25.43
C GLY A 105 7.42 6.10 -25.50
N CYS A 106 8.56 5.62 -24.95
CA CYS A 106 8.98 4.21 -25.05
C CYS A 106 8.08 3.20 -24.29
N ALA A 107 7.12 3.67 -23.50
CA ALA A 107 6.14 2.87 -22.76
C ALA A 107 6.69 1.86 -21.73
N VAL A 108 8.00 1.84 -21.44
CA VAL A 108 8.59 0.99 -20.37
C VAL A 108 7.87 1.20 -19.04
N CYS A 109 7.58 2.46 -18.69
CA CYS A 109 6.87 2.83 -17.47
C CYS A 109 5.48 2.19 -17.34
N VAL A 110 4.78 1.96 -18.46
CA VAL A 110 3.43 1.34 -18.47
C VAL A 110 3.54 -0.12 -18.01
N SER A 111 4.53 -0.85 -18.52
CA SER A 111 4.72 -2.28 -18.21
C SER A 111 5.11 -2.57 -16.76
N VAL A 112 5.76 -1.62 -16.09
CA VAL A 112 6.28 -1.80 -14.72
C VAL A 112 5.35 -1.27 -13.64
N CYS A 113 4.24 -0.61 -13.99
CA CYS A 113 3.32 -0.05 -13.00
C CYS A 113 2.37 -1.13 -12.45
N PRO A 114 2.47 -1.53 -11.17
CA PRO A 114 1.60 -2.57 -10.61
C PRO A 114 0.15 -2.12 -10.45
N TYR A 115 -0.09 -0.81 -10.46
CA TYR A 115 -1.42 -0.20 -10.28
C TYR A 115 -2.07 0.21 -11.60
N ASN A 116 -1.42 -0.03 -12.74
CA ASN A 116 -1.88 0.41 -14.05
C ASN A 116 -2.23 1.92 -14.12
N ALA A 117 -1.44 2.74 -13.42
CA ALA A 117 -1.69 4.18 -13.28
C ALA A 117 -1.20 4.99 -14.51
N ILE A 118 -0.51 4.37 -15.46
CA ILE A 118 0.22 5.05 -16.54
C ILE A 118 -0.36 4.65 -17.89
N LYS A 119 -0.60 5.64 -18.76
CA LYS A 119 -1.05 5.46 -20.14
C LYS A 119 -0.17 6.27 -21.09
N ILE A 120 -0.20 5.93 -22.38
CA ILE A 120 0.39 6.77 -23.43
C ILE A 120 -0.74 7.63 -24.01
N ASN A 121 -0.54 8.95 -24.03
CA ASN A 121 -1.50 9.89 -24.60
C ASN A 121 -1.33 10.02 -26.12
N GLU A 122 -2.22 10.79 -26.75
CA GLU A 122 -2.24 11.03 -28.20
C GLU A 122 -0.95 11.69 -28.73
N ARG A 123 -0.20 12.37 -27.86
CA ARG A 123 1.07 13.03 -28.18
C ARG A 123 2.27 12.09 -28.05
N ASN A 124 2.02 10.79 -27.89
CA ASN A 124 3.01 9.75 -27.66
C ASN A 124 3.88 10.02 -26.41
N LYS A 125 3.27 10.56 -25.35
CA LYS A 125 3.91 10.81 -24.05
C LYS A 125 3.24 9.98 -22.96
N ALA A 126 4.02 9.59 -21.95
CA ALA A 126 3.47 8.94 -20.77
C ALA A 126 2.67 9.94 -19.93
N GLU A 127 1.49 9.53 -19.49
CA GLU A 127 0.59 10.28 -18.63
C GLU A 127 0.23 9.41 -17.42
N ILE A 128 0.38 9.96 -16.22
CA ILE A 128 0.15 9.25 -14.96
C ILE A 128 -1.14 9.78 -14.34
N ASN A 129 -2.07 8.89 -14.01
CA ASN A 129 -3.28 9.23 -13.29
C ASN A 129 -2.96 9.39 -11.78
N PRO A 130 -3.03 10.62 -11.22
CA PRO A 130 -2.69 10.87 -9.83
C PRO A 130 -3.60 10.12 -8.84
N ALA A 131 -4.85 9.85 -9.21
CA ALA A 131 -5.82 9.18 -8.33
C ALA A 131 -5.51 7.70 -8.11
N VAL A 132 -4.78 7.06 -9.02
CA VAL A 132 -4.46 5.62 -8.97
C VAL A 132 -3.00 5.40 -8.58
N CYS A 133 -2.11 6.36 -8.86
CA CYS A 133 -0.70 6.28 -8.52
C CYS A 133 -0.49 6.20 -7.00
N LYS A 134 0.13 5.12 -6.52
CA LYS A 134 0.51 4.95 -5.10
C LYS A 134 1.93 5.42 -4.78
N GLY A 135 2.59 6.16 -5.68
CA GLY A 135 3.90 6.76 -5.42
C GLY A 135 5.08 5.80 -5.23
N CYS A 136 4.95 4.51 -5.58
CA CYS A 136 5.99 3.49 -5.35
C CYS A 136 7.35 3.74 -6.04
N GLY A 137 7.42 4.67 -7.01
CA GLY A 137 8.68 5.06 -7.67
C GLY A 137 9.24 4.08 -8.70
N THR A 138 8.63 2.91 -8.93
CA THR A 138 9.14 1.91 -9.91
C THR A 138 9.30 2.48 -11.32
N CYS A 139 8.34 3.31 -11.76
CA CYS A 139 8.41 3.94 -13.08
C CYS A 139 9.49 5.02 -13.18
N THR A 140 9.77 5.74 -12.08
CA THR A 140 10.86 6.72 -11.99
C THR A 140 12.21 6.01 -12.18
N ALA A 141 12.45 4.94 -11.42
CA ALA A 141 13.68 4.16 -11.53
C ALA A 141 13.86 3.49 -12.91
N ALA A 142 12.76 3.08 -13.56
CA ALA A 142 12.80 2.45 -14.88
C ALA A 142 12.93 3.46 -16.05
N CYS A 143 12.76 4.77 -15.80
CA CYS A 143 12.75 5.77 -16.86
C CYS A 143 14.18 6.16 -17.27
N ALA A 144 14.70 5.49 -18.31
CA ALA A 144 16.04 5.78 -18.85
C ALA A 144 16.25 7.23 -19.30
N SER A 145 15.18 7.94 -19.68
CA SER A 145 15.25 9.35 -20.10
C SER A 145 15.20 10.35 -18.94
N GLY A 146 15.05 9.89 -17.68
CA GLY A 146 14.87 10.76 -16.51
C GLY A 146 13.65 11.68 -16.62
N ALA A 147 12.64 11.26 -17.38
CA ALA A 147 11.45 12.07 -17.65
C ALA A 147 10.41 11.98 -16.54
N ILE A 148 10.45 10.93 -15.71
CA ILE A 148 9.49 10.72 -14.62
C ILE A 148 10.16 11.13 -13.32
N LYS A 149 9.51 11.96 -12.51
CA LYS A 149 9.96 12.32 -11.14
C LYS A 149 8.91 11.88 -10.13
N SER A 150 9.34 11.27 -9.03
CA SER A 150 8.49 11.02 -7.86
C SER A 150 8.45 12.27 -6.99
N GLN A 151 7.25 12.83 -6.77
CA GLN A 151 7.11 13.95 -5.83
C GLN A 151 7.50 13.50 -4.42
N HIS A 152 8.13 14.40 -3.65
CA HIS A 152 8.67 14.17 -2.31
C HIS A 152 9.85 13.17 -2.20
N TYR A 153 10.27 12.56 -3.31
CA TYR A 153 11.45 11.71 -3.39
C TYR A 153 12.16 11.95 -4.74
N THR A 154 12.45 13.22 -5.05
CA THR A 154 13.17 13.56 -6.29
C THR A 154 14.64 13.17 -6.18
N ASP A 155 15.28 12.92 -7.32
CA ASP A 155 16.71 12.58 -7.37
C ASP A 155 17.54 13.63 -6.59
N ASP A 156 17.25 14.92 -6.80
CA ASP A 156 17.91 16.03 -6.10
C ASP A 156 17.75 15.95 -4.56
N GLN A 157 16.58 15.51 -4.07
CA GLN A 157 16.31 15.36 -2.63
C GLN A 157 17.06 14.15 -2.05
N ILE A 158 17.10 13.04 -2.80
CA ILE A 158 17.82 11.84 -2.39
C ILE A 158 19.33 12.09 -2.41
N GLU A 159 19.83 12.78 -3.44
CA GLU A 159 21.24 13.18 -3.54
C GLU A 159 21.63 14.12 -2.40
N ALA A 160 20.79 15.09 -2.05
CA ALA A 160 21.01 15.94 -0.89
C ALA A 160 21.10 15.13 0.42
N MET A 161 20.20 14.16 0.63
CA MET A 161 20.24 13.26 1.80
C MET A 161 21.52 12.42 1.85
N ILE A 162 21.97 11.89 0.70
CA ILE A 162 23.20 11.08 0.60
C ILE A 162 24.43 11.95 0.86
N THR A 163 24.49 13.12 0.21
CA THR A 163 25.61 14.06 0.33
C THR A 163 25.80 14.51 1.77
N GLU A 164 24.71 14.86 2.45
CA GLU A 164 24.75 15.26 3.87
C GLU A 164 25.19 14.11 4.79
N TYR A 165 24.74 12.89 4.52
CA TYR A 165 25.20 11.72 5.29
C TYR A 165 26.71 11.49 5.12
N LEU A 166 27.24 11.69 3.90
CA LEU A 166 28.66 11.51 3.59
C LEU A 166 29.54 12.67 4.05
N SER A 167 29.01 13.89 4.14
CA SER A 167 29.75 15.09 4.56
C SER A 167 29.98 15.18 6.08
N GLY A 168 29.34 14.30 6.88
CA GLY A 168 29.59 14.19 8.32
C GLY A 168 29.06 15.35 9.17
N GLY A 169 28.05 16.09 8.70
CA GLY A 169 27.41 17.17 9.44
C GLY A 169 28.19 18.50 9.45
N VAL A 170 29.17 18.69 8.56
CA VAL A 170 29.86 19.98 8.40
C VAL A 170 29.18 20.75 7.28
N ALA A 171 28.06 21.40 7.60
CA ALA A 171 27.37 22.29 6.68
C ALA A 171 28.20 23.57 6.47
N GLU A 172 28.90 23.65 5.34
CA GLU A 172 29.12 24.93 4.66
C GLU A 172 28.32 24.88 3.36
N THR A 173 27.07 25.36 3.38
CA THR A 173 26.54 26.10 2.24
C THR A 173 25.36 26.98 2.66
N PRO A 174 25.33 28.26 2.26
CA PRO A 174 24.23 29.17 2.53
C PRO A 174 23.02 28.81 1.65
N LEU A 175 21.84 28.76 2.25
CA LEU A 175 20.57 28.79 1.54
C LEU A 175 20.33 30.23 1.04
N GLU A 176 20.48 30.45 -0.26
CA GLU A 176 19.80 31.53 -1.00
C GLU A 176 18.75 30.93 -1.93
#